data_AF-A0A078L5F4-F1
#
_entry.id   AF-A0A078L5F4-F1
#
_cell.length_a   1.000
_cell.length_b   1.000
_cell.length_c   1.000
_cell.angle_alpha   90.00
_cell.angle_beta   90.00
_cell.angle_gamma   90.00
#
_symmetry.space_group_name_H-M   'P 1'
#
loop_
_entity.id
_entity.type
_entity.pdbx_description
1 polymer ?
#
loop_
_entity_poly.entity_id
_entity_poly.type
_entity_poly.pdbx_seq_one_letter_code
_entity_poly.pdbx_strand_id
1 'polypeptide(L)'
;MTTIALLDVDNTLLFNGNDLNYALLNSLLEKGVKDVYLFTNMGLEDINTCGQELFPMSRHAIIQEMQRLGFNVQGVITQADAGNYDNQQQLQPVGTLFKQLYTPLMQKVLKEPLDLQTFNSDPETICDYYLNLLAFTRAENIMKARLDTPSGQTRNISLPQLTLLDTLTQKEVVANRGMLMEALKQGLIPKPYRICLSPEGGETLTVRGSDFPAGTANKALIMEAFLQQFAASDPNLSILYFDDSPEQLEACQLAVANYNKTHSNPVHLSTQQVSRNYGVANSDHLNYTKAIKEAQAPKIINQALKDVAHRYTGALYDQAGAAKFIRSHLDTMNYQQYIELAKVALTGNRVMFNPAGAHSAFYCLRIAMILAENDEQEQQVINSCRQIMGHYSYNQLKIQDVDDNLKQTYSTLMEKTATDDKEKIAKITTRFEDLKENLGKTAPSSQFSSVLGIFAPKSRTSDHAPQSLHNGLNK
;
A
#
# COMPACT_ATOMS: atom_id res chain seq x y z
N MET A 1 -10.00 -4.20 -3.57
CA MET A 1 -8.83 -4.05 -2.69
C MET A 1 -7.69 -4.78 -3.35
N THR A 2 -6.65 -4.07 -3.77
CA THR A 2 -5.49 -4.68 -4.40
C THR A 2 -4.51 -5.06 -3.32
N THR A 3 -4.12 -6.32 -3.27
CA THR A 3 -3.14 -6.82 -2.30
C THR A 3 -1.85 -7.15 -3.04
N ILE A 4 -0.77 -6.47 -2.65
CA ILE A 4 0.58 -6.69 -3.17
C ILE A 4 1.43 -7.29 -2.06
N ALA A 5 2.22 -8.31 -2.36
CA ALA A 5 3.24 -8.80 -1.43
C ALA A 5 4.62 -8.22 -1.76
N LEU A 6 5.25 -7.65 -0.75
CA LEU A 6 6.66 -7.27 -0.76
C LEU A 6 7.42 -8.36 0.00
N LEU A 7 8.34 -9.04 -0.68
CA LEU A 7 9.08 -10.16 -0.14
C LEU A 7 10.54 -9.76 0.00
N ASP A 8 11.06 -9.70 1.22
CA ASP A 8 12.51 -9.74 1.38
C ASP A 8 13.06 -11.08 0.86
N VAL A 9 14.32 -11.06 0.43
CA VAL A 9 14.94 -12.22 -0.23
C VAL A 9 15.72 -13.04 0.78
N ASP A 10 16.76 -12.47 1.38
CA ASP A 10 17.73 -13.21 2.18
C ASP A 10 17.13 -13.63 3.53
N ASN A 11 17.15 -14.93 3.84
CA ASN A 11 16.56 -15.50 5.07
C ASN A 11 15.04 -15.27 5.23
N THR A 12 14.36 -14.87 4.15
CA THR A 12 12.91 -14.68 4.11
C THR A 12 12.28 -15.53 3.02
N LEU A 13 12.71 -15.31 1.77
CA LEU A 13 12.29 -16.08 0.61
C LEU A 13 13.31 -17.16 0.25
N LEU A 14 14.61 -16.85 0.34
CA LEU A 14 15.73 -17.72 -0.02
C LEU A 14 16.60 -18.00 1.21
N PHE A 15 16.87 -19.27 1.44
CA PHE A 15 17.70 -19.78 2.54
C PHE A 15 18.85 -20.62 2.00
N ASN A 16 19.94 -20.70 2.76
CA ASN A 16 21.10 -21.56 2.46
C ASN A 16 21.62 -21.45 1.01
N GLY A 17 21.41 -20.31 0.37
CA GLY A 17 21.73 -20.05 -1.03
C GLY A 17 20.70 -20.58 -2.05
N ASN A 18 20.00 -21.69 -1.82
CA ASN A 18 19.15 -22.32 -2.86
C ASN A 18 17.77 -22.79 -2.38
N ASP A 19 17.48 -22.71 -1.09
CA ASP A 19 16.25 -23.24 -0.50
C ASP A 19 15.16 -22.15 -0.47
N LEU A 20 14.18 -22.26 -1.37
CA LEU A 20 13.02 -21.36 -1.36
C LEU A 20 12.04 -21.71 -0.24
N ASN A 21 11.45 -20.68 0.35
CA ASN A 21 10.37 -20.78 1.33
C ASN A 21 9.03 -21.10 0.66
N TYR A 22 8.86 -22.36 0.28
CA TYR A 22 7.62 -22.84 -0.34
C TYR A 22 6.42 -22.70 0.58
N ALA A 23 6.59 -22.72 1.90
CA ALA A 23 5.46 -22.49 2.80
C ALA A 23 4.85 -21.09 2.63
N LEU A 24 5.69 -20.06 2.57
CA LEU A 24 5.28 -18.69 2.30
C LEU A 24 4.64 -18.58 0.90
N LEU A 25 5.31 -19.10 -0.12
CA LEU A 25 4.85 -19.03 -1.50
C LEU A 25 3.49 -19.73 -1.70
N ASN A 26 3.34 -20.96 -1.16
CA ASN A 26 2.08 -21.69 -1.25
C ASN A 26 0.96 -20.96 -0.50
N SER A 27 1.23 -20.41 0.69
CA SER A 27 0.23 -19.65 1.44
C SER A 27 -0.25 -18.40 0.70
N LEU A 28 0.63 -17.70 -0.03
CA LEU A 28 0.24 -16.57 -0.87
C LEU A 28 -0.66 -17.00 -2.04
N LEU A 29 -0.27 -18.03 -2.78
CA LEU A 29 -1.03 -18.55 -3.92
C LEU A 29 -2.40 -19.09 -3.51
N GLU A 30 -2.47 -19.84 -2.41
CA GLU A 30 -3.72 -20.37 -1.83
C GLU A 30 -4.72 -19.27 -1.42
N LYS A 31 -4.23 -18.04 -1.21
CA LYS A 31 -5.03 -16.85 -0.89
C LYS A 31 -5.19 -15.89 -2.07
N GLY A 32 -4.75 -16.30 -3.26
CA GLY A 32 -4.89 -15.52 -4.48
C GLY A 32 -3.96 -14.30 -4.56
N VAL A 33 -2.95 -14.19 -3.69
CA VAL A 33 -1.95 -13.12 -3.77
C VAL A 33 -0.87 -13.54 -4.76
N LYS A 34 -0.98 -13.04 -5.99
CA LYS A 34 -0.05 -13.37 -7.09
C LYS A 34 0.90 -12.24 -7.46
N ASP A 35 0.49 -10.99 -7.22
CA ASP A 35 1.30 -9.82 -7.54
C ASP A 35 2.31 -9.57 -6.43
N VAL A 36 3.59 -9.72 -6.78
CA VAL A 36 4.69 -9.67 -5.83
C VAL A 36 5.81 -8.78 -6.33
N TYR A 37 6.47 -8.09 -5.41
CA TYR A 37 7.75 -7.44 -5.63
C TYR A 37 8.79 -8.09 -4.73
N LEU A 38 9.98 -8.33 -5.28
CA LEU A 38 11.14 -8.64 -4.45
C LEU A 38 11.63 -7.32 -3.85
N PHE A 39 11.75 -7.27 -2.53
CA PHE A 39 12.05 -6.07 -1.78
C PHE A 39 13.35 -6.30 -1.01
N THR A 40 14.50 -6.06 -1.65
CA THR A 40 15.79 -6.67 -1.26
C THR A 40 16.92 -5.65 -1.10
N ASN A 41 17.98 -6.03 -0.38
CA ASN A 41 19.22 -5.26 -0.30
C ASN A 41 20.29 -5.71 -1.31
N MET A 42 19.98 -6.68 -2.18
CA MET A 42 20.93 -7.20 -3.17
C MET A 42 21.35 -6.11 -4.19
N GLY A 43 22.66 -5.97 -4.41
CA GLY A 43 23.30 -5.02 -5.33
C GLY A 43 23.33 -5.55 -6.76
N LEU A 44 24.50 -5.76 -7.36
CA LEU A 44 24.69 -6.42 -8.68
C LEU A 44 25.53 -7.71 -8.58
N GLU A 45 25.90 -8.11 -7.37
CA GLU A 45 26.90 -9.14 -7.10
C GLU A 45 26.45 -10.52 -7.60
N ASP A 46 25.14 -10.79 -7.58
CA ASP A 46 24.53 -12.03 -8.06
C ASP A 46 24.63 -12.22 -9.58
N ILE A 47 24.99 -11.18 -10.34
CA ILE A 47 25.29 -11.30 -11.78
C ILE A 47 26.58 -12.09 -11.99
N ASN A 48 27.62 -11.78 -11.22
CA ASN A 48 28.95 -12.39 -11.38
C ASN A 48 28.96 -13.90 -11.03
N THR A 49 27.98 -14.35 -10.25
CA THR A 49 27.89 -15.74 -9.78
C THR A 49 26.73 -16.49 -10.44
N CYS A 50 26.04 -15.88 -11.39
CA CYS A 50 24.88 -16.49 -12.04
C CYS A 50 25.28 -17.75 -12.82
N GLY A 51 24.58 -18.86 -12.57
CA GLY A 51 24.80 -20.14 -13.25
C GLY A 51 25.94 -20.99 -12.68
N GLN A 52 26.56 -20.59 -11.57
CA GLN A 52 27.61 -21.36 -10.89
C GLN A 52 27.01 -22.25 -9.79
N GLU A 53 27.25 -23.56 -9.84
CA GLU A 53 26.58 -24.57 -8.97
C GLU A 53 26.79 -24.38 -7.46
N LEU A 54 27.86 -23.67 -7.05
CA LEU A 54 28.23 -23.47 -5.64
C LEU A 54 27.79 -22.11 -5.06
N PHE A 55 27.09 -21.30 -5.85
CA PHE A 55 26.68 -19.96 -5.44
C PHE A 55 25.17 -19.89 -5.17
N PRO A 56 24.73 -18.93 -4.33
CA PRO A 56 23.33 -18.66 -4.14
C PRO A 56 22.59 -18.41 -5.44
N MET A 57 21.34 -18.83 -5.49
CA MET A 57 20.39 -18.56 -6.56
C MET A 57 20.37 -17.05 -6.87
N SER A 58 20.63 -16.69 -8.13
CA SER A 58 20.54 -15.29 -8.56
C SER A 58 19.09 -14.81 -8.51
N ARG A 59 18.88 -13.50 -8.39
CA ARG A 59 17.50 -12.95 -8.42
C ARG A 59 16.77 -13.33 -9.70
N HIS A 60 17.48 -13.41 -10.82
CA HIS A 60 16.91 -13.91 -12.07
C HIS A 60 16.33 -15.32 -11.93
N ALA A 61 17.07 -16.26 -11.34
CA ALA A 61 16.61 -17.63 -11.12
C ALA A 61 15.45 -17.70 -10.11
N ILE A 62 15.48 -16.90 -9.04
CA ILE A 62 14.36 -16.78 -8.09
C ILE A 62 13.10 -16.32 -8.82
N ILE A 63 13.20 -15.27 -9.65
CA ILE A 63 12.07 -14.71 -10.41
C ILE A 63 11.49 -15.76 -11.37
N GLN A 64 12.35 -16.47 -12.11
CA GLN A 64 11.91 -17.52 -13.03
C GLN A 64 11.16 -18.63 -12.29
N GLU A 65 11.67 -19.07 -11.14
CA GLU A 65 11.03 -20.11 -10.34
C GLU A 65 9.68 -19.64 -9.77
N MET A 66 9.60 -18.42 -9.24
CA MET A 66 8.33 -17.84 -8.79
C MET A 66 7.31 -17.70 -9.93
N GLN A 67 7.74 -17.27 -11.12
CA GLN A 67 6.87 -17.19 -12.29
C GLN A 67 6.37 -18.59 -12.72
N ARG A 68 7.23 -19.61 -12.64
CA ARG A 68 6.86 -21.02 -12.89
C ARG A 68 5.80 -21.51 -11.90
N LEU A 69 5.85 -21.06 -10.64
CA LEU A 69 4.85 -21.36 -9.61
C LEU A 69 3.54 -20.59 -9.79
N GLY A 70 3.49 -19.60 -10.69
CA GLY A 70 2.27 -18.85 -11.03
C GLY A 70 2.19 -17.45 -10.40
N PHE A 71 3.30 -16.90 -9.91
CA PHE A 71 3.38 -15.51 -9.46
C PHE A 71 3.58 -14.53 -10.62
N ASN A 72 3.01 -13.33 -10.45
CA ASN A 72 3.34 -12.16 -11.25
C ASN A 72 4.41 -11.35 -10.50
N VAL A 73 5.68 -11.64 -10.77
CA VAL A 73 6.77 -10.84 -10.19
C VAL A 73 6.87 -9.51 -10.94
N GLN A 74 6.33 -8.46 -10.33
CA GLN A 74 6.15 -7.13 -10.94
C GLN A 74 7.48 -6.35 -11.06
N GLY A 75 8.44 -6.66 -10.17
CA GLY A 75 9.77 -6.08 -10.20
C GLY A 75 10.59 -6.43 -8.96
N VAL A 76 11.82 -5.90 -8.96
CA VAL A 76 12.71 -5.91 -7.80
C VAL A 76 12.91 -4.47 -7.38
N ILE A 77 12.72 -4.20 -6.10
CA ILE A 77 12.94 -2.91 -5.48
C ILE A 77 14.12 -3.06 -4.54
N THR A 78 15.12 -2.19 -4.67
CA THR A 78 16.32 -2.19 -3.85
C THR A 78 16.51 -0.89 -3.08
N GLN A 79 17.45 -0.89 -2.15
CA GLN A 79 17.85 0.33 -1.42
C GLN A 79 18.31 1.46 -2.36
N ALA A 80 18.90 1.11 -3.50
CA ALA A 80 19.35 2.07 -4.48
C ALA A 80 18.16 2.82 -5.12
N ASP A 81 16.97 2.23 -5.23
CA ASP A 81 15.80 2.91 -5.80
C ASP A 81 15.40 4.16 -4.99
N ALA A 82 15.57 4.14 -3.65
CA ALA A 82 15.26 5.29 -2.79
C ALA A 82 16.27 6.44 -2.85
N GLY A 83 17.37 6.25 -3.59
CA GLY A 83 18.36 7.28 -3.92
C GLY A 83 18.55 7.48 -5.42
N ASN A 84 17.70 6.90 -6.26
CA ASN A 84 17.79 6.99 -7.72
C ASN A 84 17.12 8.27 -8.23
N TYR A 85 17.86 9.38 -8.22
CA TYR A 85 17.38 10.67 -8.72
C TYR A 85 17.78 10.89 -10.18
N ASP A 86 16.90 11.50 -10.96
CA ASP A 86 17.23 11.95 -12.31
C ASP A 86 18.03 13.26 -12.33
N ASN A 87 18.36 13.74 -13.53
CA ASN A 87 19.11 14.99 -13.73
C ASN A 87 18.35 16.24 -13.25
N GLN A 88 17.04 16.13 -12.99
CA GLN A 88 16.20 17.19 -12.44
C GLN A 88 16.00 17.05 -10.93
N GLN A 89 16.78 16.16 -10.29
CA GLN A 89 16.70 15.85 -8.86
C GLN A 89 15.31 15.32 -8.45
N GLN A 90 14.59 14.68 -9.37
CA GLN A 90 13.35 13.97 -9.07
C GLN A 90 13.65 12.50 -8.81
N LEU A 91 13.04 11.95 -7.76
CA LEU A 91 13.16 10.52 -7.48
C LEU A 91 12.50 9.73 -8.61
N GLN A 92 13.24 8.81 -9.21
CA GLN A 92 12.72 7.95 -10.26
C GLN A 92 11.77 6.89 -9.68
N PRO A 93 10.88 6.32 -10.51
CA PRO A 93 10.02 5.22 -10.08
C PRO A 93 10.81 4.05 -9.50
N VAL A 94 10.31 3.43 -8.43
CA VAL A 94 10.95 2.25 -7.83
C VAL A 94 10.98 1.06 -8.80
N GLY A 95 12.07 0.29 -8.73
CA GLY A 95 12.36 -0.81 -9.65
C GLY A 95 12.93 -0.37 -11.00
N THR A 96 13.19 0.93 -11.18
CA THR A 96 13.82 1.45 -12.41
C THR A 96 15.25 0.94 -12.55
N LEU A 97 16.03 0.90 -11.47
CA LEU A 97 17.41 0.41 -11.53
C LEU A 97 17.46 -1.06 -11.94
N PHE A 98 16.54 -1.87 -11.42
CA PHE A 98 16.42 -3.26 -11.83
C PHE A 98 16.08 -3.41 -13.32
N LYS A 99 15.14 -2.62 -13.83
CA LYS A 99 14.70 -2.68 -15.24
C LYS A 99 15.75 -2.15 -16.21
N GLN A 100 16.44 -1.06 -15.87
CA GLN A 100 17.35 -0.37 -16.78
C GLN A 100 18.78 -0.89 -16.70
N LEU A 101 19.25 -1.32 -15.53
CA LEU A 101 20.64 -1.67 -15.31
C LEU A 101 20.83 -3.17 -15.12
N TYR A 102 20.06 -3.80 -14.23
CA TYR A 102 20.21 -5.23 -13.94
C TYR A 102 19.73 -6.12 -15.08
N THR A 103 18.48 -5.92 -15.53
CA THR A 103 17.83 -6.83 -16.50
C THR A 103 18.60 -6.94 -17.82
N PRO A 104 19.01 -5.84 -18.48
CA PRO A 104 19.74 -5.94 -19.74
C PRO A 104 21.11 -6.58 -19.57
N LEU A 105 21.81 -6.27 -18.46
CA LEU A 105 23.11 -6.87 -18.17
C LEU A 105 22.99 -8.37 -17.90
N MET A 106 22.02 -8.79 -17.08
CA MET A 106 21.77 -10.21 -16.83
C MET A 106 21.44 -10.97 -18.12
N GLN A 107 20.67 -10.39 -19.05
CA GLN A 107 20.40 -11.00 -20.35
C GLN A 107 21.66 -11.21 -21.20
N LYS A 108 22.67 -10.32 -21.10
CA LYS A 108 23.98 -10.53 -21.72
C LYS A 108 24.72 -11.69 -21.04
N VAL A 109 24.76 -11.69 -19.71
CA VAL A 109 25.48 -12.68 -18.89
C VAL A 109 24.93 -14.10 -19.02
N LEU A 110 23.62 -14.26 -19.26
CA LEU A 110 23.01 -15.56 -19.54
C LEU A 110 23.45 -16.17 -20.88
N LYS A 111 23.96 -15.36 -21.81
CA LYS A 111 24.50 -15.82 -23.10
C LYS A 111 26.00 -16.12 -23.00
N GLU A 112 26.71 -15.28 -22.28
CA GLU A 112 28.14 -15.37 -22.06
C GLU A 112 28.46 -15.01 -20.60
N PRO A 113 28.88 -15.98 -19.77
CA PRO A 113 29.16 -15.73 -18.36
C PRO A 113 30.15 -14.59 -18.16
N LEU A 114 29.87 -13.75 -17.16
CA LEU A 114 30.73 -12.63 -16.79
C LEU A 114 31.93 -13.15 -15.98
N ASP A 115 33.13 -12.85 -16.46
CA ASP A 115 34.40 -13.16 -15.80
C ASP A 115 35.12 -11.86 -15.42
N LEU A 116 34.89 -11.42 -14.19
CA LEU A 116 35.57 -10.28 -13.59
C LEU A 116 36.94 -10.63 -12.97
N GLN A 117 37.33 -11.91 -12.95
CA GLN A 117 38.61 -12.33 -12.38
C GLN A 117 39.72 -12.22 -13.41
N THR A 118 39.47 -12.73 -14.62
CA THR A 118 40.45 -12.74 -15.70
C THR A 118 40.15 -11.73 -16.80
N PHE A 119 38.95 -11.13 -16.78
CA PHE A 119 38.49 -10.16 -17.78
C PHE A 119 38.39 -10.74 -19.20
N ASN A 120 38.10 -12.05 -19.30
CA ASN A 120 37.99 -12.77 -20.57
C ASN A 120 36.63 -12.62 -21.27
N SER A 121 35.62 -12.07 -20.60
CA SER A 121 34.31 -11.80 -21.24
C SER A 121 34.39 -10.63 -22.22
N ASP A 122 33.37 -10.51 -23.07
CA ASP A 122 33.13 -9.34 -23.91
C ASP A 122 33.39 -8.00 -23.15
N PRO A 123 34.29 -7.13 -23.66
CA PRO A 123 34.61 -5.85 -23.05
C PRO A 123 33.39 -4.98 -22.77
N GLU A 124 32.39 -4.97 -23.65
CA GLU A 124 31.18 -4.17 -23.46
C GLU A 124 30.42 -4.61 -22.22
N THR A 125 30.27 -5.92 -22.02
CA THR A 125 29.59 -6.51 -20.87
C THR A 125 30.32 -6.20 -19.55
N ILE A 126 31.65 -6.28 -19.53
CA ILE A 126 32.45 -5.89 -18.36
C ILE A 126 32.29 -4.38 -18.06
N CYS A 127 32.35 -3.55 -19.11
CA CYS A 127 32.19 -2.10 -18.98
C CYS A 127 30.81 -1.72 -18.44
N ASP A 128 29.75 -2.33 -18.97
CA ASP A 128 28.38 -2.11 -18.50
C ASP A 128 28.22 -2.55 -17.04
N TYR A 129 28.84 -3.67 -16.62
CA TYR A 129 28.84 -4.09 -15.22
C TYR A 129 29.38 -3.00 -14.28
N TYR A 130 30.57 -2.45 -14.56
CA TYR A 130 31.17 -1.45 -13.67
C TYR A 130 30.47 -0.10 -13.70
N LEU A 131 29.92 0.31 -14.86
CA LEU A 131 29.11 1.53 -14.95
C LEU A 131 27.79 1.39 -14.20
N ASN A 132 27.14 0.24 -14.32
CA ASN A 132 25.91 -0.05 -13.58
C ASN A 132 26.18 -0.15 -12.08
N LEU A 133 27.29 -0.78 -11.68
CA LEU A 133 27.72 -0.85 -10.28
C LEU A 133 27.94 0.56 -9.72
N LEU A 134 28.62 1.44 -10.45
CA LEU A 134 28.78 2.84 -10.06
C LEU A 134 27.42 3.52 -9.85
N ALA A 135 26.47 3.34 -10.77
CA ALA A 135 25.13 3.94 -10.65
C ALA A 135 24.38 3.45 -9.40
N PHE A 136 24.43 2.14 -9.11
CA PHE A 136 23.88 1.57 -7.87
C PHE A 136 24.55 2.18 -6.64
N THR A 137 25.88 2.18 -6.56
CA THR A 137 26.62 2.71 -5.40
C THR A 137 26.37 4.21 -5.19
N ARG A 138 26.23 5.00 -6.26
CA ARG A 138 25.86 6.43 -6.16
C ARG A 138 24.49 6.58 -5.50
N ALA A 139 23.50 5.83 -5.96
CA ALA A 139 22.14 5.89 -5.42
C ALA A 139 22.08 5.40 -3.95
N GLU A 140 22.81 4.34 -3.60
CA GLU A 140 22.94 3.87 -2.22
C GLU A 140 23.60 4.90 -1.30
N ASN A 141 24.64 5.60 -1.77
CA ASN A 141 25.27 6.67 -1.00
C ASN A 141 24.32 7.85 -0.75
N ILE A 142 23.50 8.21 -1.74
CA ILE A 142 22.45 9.22 -1.58
C ILE A 142 21.46 8.76 -0.50
N MET A 143 20.96 7.53 -0.60
CA MET A 143 20.00 6.97 0.33
C MET A 143 20.54 6.90 1.76
N LYS A 144 21.77 6.41 1.94
CA LYS A 144 22.46 6.39 3.23
C LYS A 144 22.60 7.79 3.82
N ALA A 145 22.99 8.76 3.00
CA ALA A 145 23.12 10.14 3.45
C ALA A 145 21.77 10.76 3.85
N ARG A 146 20.65 10.38 3.20
CA ARG A 146 19.30 10.77 3.62
C ARG A 146 18.93 10.19 5.00
N LEU A 147 19.30 8.93 5.30
CA LEU A 147 19.05 8.30 6.60
C LEU A 147 19.90 8.88 7.73
N ASP A 148 21.17 9.18 7.43
CA ASP A 148 22.12 9.72 8.39
C ASP A 148 21.88 11.21 8.69
N THR A 149 21.05 11.89 7.88
CA THR A 149 20.75 13.32 8.02
C THR A 149 19.37 13.51 8.66
N PRO A 150 19.26 14.27 9.77
CA PRO A 150 17.98 14.52 10.42
C PRO A 150 16.94 15.18 9.49
N SER A 151 15.65 14.90 9.74
CA SER A 151 14.55 15.55 9.02
C SER A 151 14.68 17.08 9.00
N GLY A 152 14.41 17.66 7.82
CA GLY A 152 14.50 19.10 7.58
C GLY A 152 15.91 19.66 7.42
N GLN A 153 16.96 18.86 7.66
CA GLN A 153 18.34 19.26 7.42
C GLN A 153 18.83 18.84 6.03
N THR A 154 19.92 19.44 5.59
CA THR A 154 20.61 19.08 4.35
C THR A 154 22.07 18.76 4.62
N ARG A 155 22.65 17.89 3.79
CA ARG A 155 24.05 17.47 3.87
C ARG A 155 24.65 17.43 2.47
N ASN A 156 25.86 17.97 2.32
CA ASN A 156 26.63 17.77 1.10
C ASN A 156 27.40 16.46 1.19
N ILE A 157 27.30 15.65 0.13
CA ILE A 157 28.05 14.40 -0.01
C ILE A 157 28.86 14.43 -1.30
N SER A 158 30.04 13.80 -1.28
CA SER A 158 30.77 13.46 -2.49
C SER A 158 30.21 12.16 -3.04
N LEU A 159 29.93 12.12 -4.35
CA LEU A 159 29.46 10.92 -5.00
C LEU A 159 30.64 10.06 -5.45
N PRO A 160 30.53 8.73 -5.38
CA PRO A 160 31.60 7.86 -5.85
C PRO A 160 31.81 8.02 -7.35
N GLN A 161 33.01 7.69 -7.81
CA GLN A 161 33.38 7.72 -9.23
C GLN A 161 34.19 6.48 -9.59
N LEU A 162 34.14 6.10 -10.87
CA LEU A 162 34.97 5.03 -11.39
C LEU A 162 36.36 5.56 -11.70
N THR A 163 37.40 4.82 -11.30
CA THR A 163 38.80 5.14 -11.60
C THR A 163 39.55 3.94 -12.18
N LEU A 164 40.55 4.21 -13.00
CA LEU A 164 41.59 3.26 -13.37
C LEU A 164 42.80 3.54 -12.48
N LEU A 165 43.14 2.59 -11.61
CA LEU A 165 44.32 2.61 -10.77
C LEU A 165 45.47 1.93 -11.50
N ASP A 166 46.52 2.70 -11.82
CA ASP A 166 47.77 2.15 -12.30
C ASP A 166 48.45 1.35 -11.17
N THR A 167 48.60 0.04 -11.37
CA THR A 167 49.15 -0.86 -10.35
C THR A 167 50.63 -0.64 -10.09
N LEU A 168 51.36 0.01 -11.00
CA LEU A 168 52.79 0.31 -10.86
C LEU A 168 53.00 1.65 -10.17
N THR A 169 52.27 2.69 -10.59
CA THR A 169 52.47 4.05 -10.08
C THR A 169 51.54 4.42 -8.92
N GLN A 170 50.53 3.58 -8.64
CA GLN A 170 49.45 3.84 -7.69
C GLN A 170 48.65 5.12 -8.02
N LYS A 171 48.75 5.61 -9.26
CA LYS A 171 48.02 6.79 -9.72
C LYS A 171 46.62 6.41 -10.18
N GLU A 172 45.62 7.10 -9.66
CA GLU A 172 44.24 6.98 -10.10
C GLU A 172 43.91 7.99 -11.20
N VAL A 173 43.15 7.54 -12.20
CA VAL A 173 42.59 8.40 -13.25
C VAL A 173 41.09 8.15 -13.32
N VAL A 174 40.29 9.23 -13.29
CA VAL A 174 38.83 9.13 -13.44
C VAL A 174 38.50 8.51 -14.78
N ALA A 175 37.66 7.47 -14.75
CA ALA A 175 37.32 6.67 -15.90
C ALA A 175 35.88 6.95 -16.32
N ASN A 176 35.69 7.35 -17.58
CA ASN A 176 34.39 7.33 -18.23
C ASN A 176 34.24 6.05 -19.08
N ARG A 177 33.06 5.86 -19.68
CA ARG A 177 32.78 4.70 -20.54
C ARG A 177 33.82 4.51 -21.64
N GLY A 178 34.23 5.58 -22.32
CA GLY A 178 35.19 5.50 -23.43
C GLY A 178 36.58 5.05 -22.96
N MET A 179 37.08 5.63 -21.87
CA MET A 179 38.38 5.27 -21.29
C MET A 179 38.39 3.83 -20.78
N LEU A 180 37.33 3.41 -20.09
CA LEU A 180 37.20 2.04 -19.61
C LEU A 180 37.17 1.05 -20.78
N MET A 181 36.40 1.37 -21.82
CA MET A 181 36.29 0.52 -23.00
C MET A 181 37.60 0.36 -23.73
N GLU A 182 38.33 1.45 -23.93
CA GLU A 182 39.62 1.41 -24.60
C GLU A 182 40.62 0.58 -23.80
N ALA A 183 40.68 0.77 -22.48
CA ALA A 183 41.57 -0.01 -21.61
C ALA A 183 41.25 -1.51 -21.64
N LEU A 184 39.97 -1.89 -21.66
CA LEU A 184 39.56 -3.30 -21.78
C LEU A 184 39.94 -3.88 -23.15
N LYS A 185 39.66 -3.18 -24.25
CA LYS A 185 39.98 -3.64 -25.62
C LYS A 185 41.48 -3.78 -25.88
N GLN A 186 42.29 -2.93 -25.26
CA GLN A 186 43.75 -2.99 -25.35
C GLN A 186 44.36 -4.04 -24.41
N GLY A 187 43.56 -4.74 -23.60
CA GLY A 187 44.06 -5.73 -22.63
C GLY A 187 44.87 -5.09 -21.50
N LEU A 188 44.63 -3.81 -21.19
CA LEU A 188 45.34 -3.08 -20.13
C LEU A 188 44.73 -3.29 -18.73
N ILE A 189 43.68 -4.10 -18.64
CA ILE A 189 43.01 -4.52 -17.40
C ILE A 189 43.05 -6.06 -17.38
N PRO A 190 43.45 -6.69 -16.25
CA PRO A 190 43.72 -6.09 -14.95
C PRO A 190 45.16 -5.55 -14.78
N LYS A 191 45.98 -5.58 -15.83
CA LYS A 191 47.36 -5.05 -15.81
C LYS A 191 47.67 -4.25 -17.07
N PRO A 192 48.25 -3.04 -16.96
CA PRO A 192 48.71 -2.39 -15.73
C PRO A 192 47.61 -1.74 -14.89
N TYR A 193 46.35 -1.67 -15.36
CA TYR A 193 45.27 -0.98 -14.66
C TYR A 193 44.31 -1.92 -13.93
N ARG A 194 43.88 -1.50 -12.74
CA ARG A 194 42.74 -2.08 -12.02
C ARG A 194 41.57 -1.09 -12.02
N ILE A 195 40.36 -1.60 -12.19
CA ILE A 195 39.14 -0.80 -12.06
C ILE A 195 38.80 -0.65 -10.57
N CYS A 196 38.59 0.57 -10.11
CA CYS A 196 38.25 0.90 -8.73
C CYS A 196 37.03 1.82 -8.66
N LEU A 197 36.24 1.69 -7.59
CA LEU A 197 35.24 2.68 -7.20
C LEU A 197 35.85 3.55 -6.10
N SER A 198 36.17 4.79 -6.44
CA SER A 198 36.67 5.75 -5.46
C SER A 198 35.47 6.33 -4.69
N PRO A 199 35.47 6.29 -3.35
CA PRO A 199 34.32 6.72 -2.54
C PRO A 199 34.11 8.24 -2.56
N GLU A 200 35.16 9.01 -2.81
CA GLU A 200 35.14 10.47 -2.83
C GLU A 200 35.45 10.99 -4.24
N GLY A 201 34.42 11.03 -5.09
CA GLY A 201 34.53 11.60 -6.41
C GLY A 201 34.53 13.13 -6.41
N GLY A 202 34.81 13.71 -7.58
CA GLY A 202 34.83 15.17 -7.77
C GLY A 202 33.44 15.81 -7.80
N GLU A 203 32.37 15.01 -7.94
CA GLU A 203 30.99 15.48 -7.96
C GLU A 203 30.43 15.54 -6.53
N THR A 204 29.82 16.67 -6.18
CA THR A 204 29.15 16.85 -4.87
C THR A 204 27.65 17.07 -5.06
N LEU A 205 26.85 16.53 -4.15
CA LEU A 205 25.39 16.64 -4.15
C LEU A 205 24.89 17.05 -2.76
N THR A 206 23.95 18.00 -2.72
CA THR A 206 23.21 18.33 -1.50
C THR A 206 22.00 17.40 -1.37
N VAL A 207 21.96 16.59 -0.32
CA VAL A 207 20.84 15.71 0.00
C VAL A 207 20.04 16.25 1.18
N ARG A 208 18.73 16.04 1.18
CA ARG A 208 17.84 16.37 2.31
C ARG A 208 17.61 15.14 3.18
N GLY A 209 17.69 15.32 4.50
CA GLY A 209 17.41 14.26 5.46
C GLY A 209 16.00 13.70 5.34
N SER A 210 15.85 12.44 5.72
CA SER A 210 14.56 11.75 5.73
C SER A 210 13.71 12.16 6.94
N ASP A 211 12.39 11.95 6.85
CA ASP A 211 11.47 12.16 7.98
C ASP A 211 11.55 11.04 9.04
N PHE A 212 12.48 10.10 8.85
CA PHE A 212 12.75 9.01 9.78
C PHE A 212 13.90 9.40 10.73
N PRO A 213 13.88 8.89 11.99
CA PRO A 213 15.00 9.03 12.90
C PRO A 213 16.32 8.50 12.30
N ALA A 214 17.45 9.13 12.65
CA ALA A 214 18.76 8.62 12.25
C ALA A 214 18.96 7.17 12.76
N GLY A 215 19.54 6.32 11.93
CA GLY A 215 19.69 4.89 12.23
C GLY A 215 18.42 4.06 12.00
N THR A 216 17.34 4.64 11.47
CA THR A 216 16.21 3.85 10.97
C THR A 216 16.69 2.92 9.86
N ALA A 217 16.17 1.69 9.88
CA ALA A 217 16.55 0.70 8.89
C ALA A 217 16.18 1.14 7.47
N ASN A 218 17.03 0.76 6.52
CA ASN A 218 17.03 1.25 5.15
C ASN A 218 15.68 0.98 4.41
N LYS A 219 14.95 -0.06 4.81
CA LYS A 219 13.63 -0.41 4.26
C LYS A 219 12.57 0.67 4.47
N ALA A 220 12.69 1.55 5.47
CA ALA A 220 11.75 2.68 5.64
C ALA A 220 11.75 3.62 4.42
N LEU A 221 12.92 3.99 3.91
CA LEU A 221 13.02 4.87 2.74
C LEU A 221 12.58 4.17 1.45
N ILE A 222 12.86 2.86 1.34
CA ILE A 222 12.40 2.07 0.20
C ILE A 222 10.86 1.99 0.21
N MET A 223 10.26 1.78 1.39
CA MET A 223 8.81 1.76 1.57
C MET A 223 8.20 3.13 1.31
N GLU A 224 8.81 4.22 1.78
CA GLU A 224 8.39 5.60 1.46
C GLU A 224 8.34 5.82 -0.06
N ALA A 225 9.40 5.47 -0.78
CA ALA A 225 9.47 5.59 -2.23
C ALA A 225 8.40 4.74 -2.93
N PHE A 226 8.17 3.51 -2.45
CA PHE A 226 7.10 2.64 -2.95
C PHE A 226 5.72 3.28 -2.76
N LEU A 227 5.42 3.78 -1.56
CA LEU A 227 4.12 4.39 -1.25
C LEU A 227 3.85 5.63 -2.10
N GLN A 228 4.84 6.52 -2.26
CA GLN A 228 4.73 7.73 -3.08
C GLN A 228 4.33 7.41 -4.53
N GLN A 229 4.77 6.28 -5.07
CA GLN A 229 4.43 5.87 -6.43
C GLN A 229 3.09 5.12 -6.51
N PHE A 230 2.87 4.13 -5.64
CA PHE A 230 1.78 3.17 -5.82
C PHE A 230 0.49 3.58 -5.14
N ALA A 231 0.56 4.19 -3.96
CA ALA A 231 -0.62 4.51 -3.17
C ALA A 231 -1.44 5.69 -3.75
N ALA A 232 -0.83 6.52 -4.59
CA ALA A 232 -1.55 7.52 -5.38
C ALA A 232 -2.43 6.88 -6.47
N SER A 233 -1.96 5.78 -7.06
CA SER A 233 -2.64 5.08 -8.16
C SER A 233 -3.70 4.08 -7.70
N ASP A 234 -3.61 3.62 -6.45
CA ASP A 234 -4.54 2.62 -5.89
C ASP A 234 -5.07 3.07 -4.52
N PRO A 235 -6.30 3.63 -4.46
CA PRO A 235 -6.88 4.14 -3.22
C PRO A 235 -7.23 3.06 -2.19
N ASN A 236 -7.12 1.77 -2.55
CA ASN A 236 -7.41 0.62 -1.70
C ASN A 236 -6.21 -0.34 -1.61
N LEU A 237 -5.00 0.21 -1.65
CA LEU A 237 -3.77 -0.55 -1.59
C LEU A 237 -3.61 -1.23 -0.23
N SER A 238 -3.40 -2.54 -0.27
CA SER A 238 -2.95 -3.34 0.86
C SER A 238 -1.62 -4.00 0.55
N ILE A 239 -0.70 -3.88 1.50
CA ILE A 239 0.64 -4.39 1.42
C ILE A 239 0.79 -5.51 2.42
N LEU A 240 1.27 -6.66 1.94
CA LEU A 240 1.83 -7.73 2.75
C LEU A 240 3.34 -7.60 2.73
N TYR A 241 3.99 -7.52 3.89
CA TYR A 241 5.45 -7.47 3.98
C TYR A 241 6.00 -8.58 4.87
N PHE A 242 6.93 -9.35 4.32
CA PHE A 242 7.62 -10.43 5.00
C PHE A 242 9.11 -10.12 5.03
N ASP A 243 9.70 -10.24 6.22
CA ASP A 243 11.12 -10.00 6.48
C ASP A 243 11.54 -10.82 7.72
N ASP A 244 12.81 -11.18 7.82
CA ASP A 244 13.35 -11.90 8.97
C ASP A 244 13.76 -10.95 10.12
N SER A 245 14.06 -9.70 9.80
CA SER A 245 14.48 -8.67 10.77
C SER A 245 13.28 -7.91 11.34
N PRO A 246 13.10 -7.91 12.67
CA PRO A 246 12.06 -7.10 13.30
C PRO A 246 12.31 -5.60 13.11
N GLU A 247 13.58 -5.16 13.06
CA GLU A 247 13.91 -3.75 12.83
C GLU A 247 13.43 -3.26 11.45
N GLN A 248 13.53 -4.12 10.43
CA GLN A 248 13.06 -3.80 9.08
C GLN A 248 11.53 -3.75 9.00
N LEU A 249 10.83 -4.64 9.71
CA LEU A 249 9.37 -4.60 9.82
C LEU A 249 8.89 -3.31 10.48
N GLU A 250 9.50 -2.92 11.61
CA GLU A 250 9.19 -1.68 12.32
C GLU A 250 9.46 -0.44 11.45
N ALA A 251 10.56 -0.43 10.70
CA ALA A 251 10.90 0.64 9.78
C ALA A 251 9.84 0.82 8.68
N CYS A 252 9.36 -0.28 8.09
CA CYS A 252 8.27 -0.25 7.11
C CYS A 252 6.93 0.20 7.72
N GLN A 253 6.61 -0.23 8.94
CA GLN A 253 5.42 0.23 9.67
C GLN A 253 5.48 1.73 9.93
N LEU A 254 6.65 2.28 10.30
CA LEU A 254 6.85 3.71 10.49
C LEU A 254 6.65 4.49 9.17
N ALA A 255 7.15 3.97 8.05
CA ALA A 255 6.95 4.58 6.73
C ALA A 255 5.47 4.65 6.34
N VAL A 256 4.73 3.56 6.48
CA VAL A 256 3.28 3.52 6.20
C VAL A 256 2.51 4.45 7.15
N ALA A 257 2.86 4.47 8.44
CA ALA A 257 2.24 5.38 9.41
C ALA A 257 2.48 6.85 9.04
N ASN A 258 3.69 7.21 8.61
CA ASN A 258 4.01 8.57 8.17
C ASN A 258 3.30 8.96 6.87
N TYR A 259 3.20 8.03 5.91
CA TYR A 259 2.43 8.25 4.69
C TYR A 259 0.95 8.49 5.00
N ASN A 260 0.34 7.64 5.83
CA ASN A 260 -1.08 7.75 6.19
C ASN A 260 -1.42 9.05 6.94
N LYS A 261 -0.48 9.63 7.70
CA LYS A 261 -0.66 10.95 8.35
C LYS A 261 -0.77 12.11 7.37
N THR A 262 -0.17 11.99 6.19
CA THR A 262 0.05 13.10 5.26
C THR A 262 -0.77 12.99 3.96
N HIS A 263 -1.34 11.80 3.69
CA HIS A 263 -2.05 11.50 2.45
C HIS A 263 -3.51 11.11 2.72
N SER A 264 -4.39 11.37 1.74
CA SER A 264 -5.82 11.10 1.88
C SER A 264 -6.25 9.66 1.58
N ASN A 265 -5.36 8.88 0.98
CA ASN A 265 -5.61 7.49 0.60
C ASN A 265 -4.71 6.62 1.49
N PRO A 266 -5.18 6.19 2.67
CA PRO A 266 -4.36 5.41 3.58
C PRO A 266 -4.10 4.02 2.99
N VAL A 267 -2.90 3.53 3.27
CA VAL A 267 -2.45 2.20 2.89
C VAL A 267 -2.51 1.29 4.10
N HIS A 268 -2.95 0.07 3.90
CA HIS A 268 -2.91 -0.96 4.93
C HIS A 268 -1.66 -1.81 4.79
N LEU A 269 -0.96 -2.02 5.89
CA LEU A 269 0.22 -2.87 5.96
C LEU A 269 -0.05 -4.01 6.93
N SER A 270 0.15 -5.24 6.46
CA SER A 270 0.29 -6.41 7.32
C SER A 270 1.72 -6.91 7.21
N THR A 271 2.37 -7.07 8.36
CA THR A 271 3.75 -7.56 8.46
C THR A 271 3.79 -8.93 9.12
N GLN A 272 4.73 -9.77 8.69
CA GLN A 272 5.01 -11.04 9.36
C GLN A 272 6.52 -11.26 9.41
N GLN A 273 7.03 -11.50 10.62
CA GLN A 273 8.42 -11.91 10.80
C GLN A 273 8.61 -13.36 10.35
N VAL A 274 9.60 -13.58 9.51
CA VAL A 274 10.01 -14.92 9.07
C VAL A 274 11.17 -15.41 9.95
N SER A 275 11.16 -16.69 10.30
CA SER A 275 12.29 -17.27 11.02
C SER A 275 13.52 -17.38 10.11
N ARG A 276 14.71 -17.01 10.60
CA ARG A 276 15.98 -17.28 9.90
C ARG A 276 16.29 -18.78 9.76
N ASN A 277 15.61 -19.63 10.52
CA ASN A 277 15.75 -21.07 10.40
C ASN A 277 14.83 -21.60 9.29
N TYR A 278 15.42 -22.13 8.21
CA TYR A 278 14.67 -22.64 7.07
C TYR A 278 13.59 -23.66 7.45
N GLY A 279 13.89 -24.61 8.34
CA GLY A 279 12.92 -25.64 8.75
C GLY A 279 11.71 -25.06 9.47
N VAL A 280 11.91 -24.02 10.29
CA VAL A 280 10.81 -23.29 10.95
C VAL A 280 10.05 -22.45 9.94
N ALA A 281 10.73 -21.65 9.12
CA ALA A 281 10.10 -20.81 8.10
C ALA A 281 9.26 -21.63 7.11
N ASN A 282 9.84 -22.70 6.57
CA ASN A 282 9.21 -23.57 5.57
C ASN A 282 8.15 -24.52 6.17
N SER A 283 7.78 -24.37 7.44
CA SER A 283 6.64 -25.04 8.06
C SER A 283 5.60 -24.07 8.64
N ASP A 284 5.82 -22.75 8.55
CA ASP A 284 5.02 -21.72 9.23
C ASP A 284 3.78 -21.24 8.44
N HIS A 285 3.10 -22.17 7.75
CA HIS A 285 1.92 -21.87 6.94
C HIS A 285 0.81 -21.15 7.71
N LEU A 286 0.67 -21.43 9.02
CA LEU A 286 -0.37 -20.85 9.86
C LEU A 286 -0.16 -19.35 10.09
N ASN A 287 1.06 -18.92 10.40
CA ASN A 287 1.34 -17.49 10.60
C ASN A 287 1.29 -16.73 9.28
N TYR A 288 1.79 -17.30 8.18
CA TYR A 288 1.66 -16.70 6.85
C TYR A 288 0.19 -16.51 6.47
N THR A 289 -0.62 -17.56 6.62
CA THR A 289 -2.06 -17.51 6.33
C THR A 289 -2.78 -16.48 7.20
N LYS A 290 -2.39 -16.35 8.48
CA LYS A 290 -2.94 -15.34 9.38
C LYS A 290 -2.62 -13.94 8.85
N ALA A 291 -1.36 -13.61 8.60
CA ALA A 291 -0.97 -12.30 8.07
C ALA A 291 -1.70 -11.96 6.76
N ILE A 292 -1.79 -12.91 5.83
CA ILE A 292 -2.51 -12.73 4.55
C ILE A 292 -3.99 -12.43 4.78
N LYS A 293 -4.66 -13.19 5.64
CA LYS A 293 -6.06 -12.93 6.00
C LYS A 293 -6.23 -11.56 6.67
N GLU A 294 -5.25 -11.12 7.45
CA GLU A 294 -5.30 -9.80 8.08
C GLU A 294 -5.10 -8.66 7.10
N ALA A 295 -4.30 -8.83 6.04
CA ALA A 295 -4.20 -7.89 4.94
C ALA A 295 -5.49 -7.83 4.11
N GLN A 296 -6.09 -8.98 3.80
CA GLN A 296 -7.29 -9.07 2.95
C GLN A 296 -8.59 -8.76 3.69
N ALA A 297 -8.58 -8.74 5.02
CA ALA A 297 -9.76 -8.41 5.79
C ALA A 297 -10.19 -6.95 5.50
N PRO A 298 -11.50 -6.62 5.60
CA PRO A 298 -12.02 -5.24 5.53
C PRO A 298 -11.54 -4.32 6.68
N LYS A 299 -10.39 -4.64 7.30
CA LYS A 299 -9.85 -4.06 8.52
C LYS A 299 -9.51 -2.58 8.38
N ILE A 300 -9.26 -2.04 7.19
CA ILE A 300 -8.93 -0.61 7.04
C ILE A 300 -10.11 0.26 7.51
N ILE A 301 -11.33 -0.08 7.10
CA ILE A 301 -12.55 0.61 7.55
C ILE A 301 -12.76 0.37 9.04
N ASN A 302 -12.61 -0.87 9.53
CA ASN A 302 -12.82 -1.17 10.95
C ASN A 302 -11.80 -0.50 11.87
N GLN A 303 -10.55 -0.33 11.42
CA GLN A 303 -9.51 0.36 12.15
C GLN A 303 -9.75 1.88 12.11
N ALA A 304 -10.06 2.44 10.94
CA ALA A 304 -10.44 3.85 10.85
C ALA A 304 -11.66 4.17 11.72
N LEU A 305 -12.65 3.27 11.79
CA LEU A 305 -13.81 3.40 12.69
C LEU A 305 -13.39 3.43 14.16
N LYS A 306 -12.43 2.59 14.58
CA LYS A 306 -11.86 2.61 15.94
C LYS A 306 -11.09 3.90 16.22
N ASP A 307 -10.30 4.36 15.25
CA ASP A 307 -9.46 5.56 15.39
C ASP A 307 -10.34 6.83 15.56
N VAL A 308 -11.48 6.90 14.85
CA VAL A 308 -12.48 7.96 15.04
C VAL A 308 -13.29 7.76 16.34
N ALA A 309 -13.44 6.53 16.84
CA ALA A 309 -14.18 6.23 18.07
C ALA A 309 -13.44 6.63 19.37
N HIS A 310 -12.10 6.54 19.40
CA HIS A 310 -11.32 6.84 20.60
C HIS A 310 -11.22 8.36 20.86
N ARG A 311 -11.78 8.82 21.99
CA ARG A 311 -11.80 10.23 22.40
C ARG A 311 -10.52 10.73 23.11
N TYR A 312 -9.65 9.87 23.63
CA TYR A 312 -8.51 10.29 24.45
C TYR A 312 -7.41 9.23 24.50
N THR A 313 -6.35 9.38 23.69
CA THR A 313 -4.99 8.92 24.04
C THR A 313 -4.00 9.84 23.33
N GLY A 314 -3.20 10.57 24.10
CA GLY A 314 -1.95 11.34 23.88
C GLY A 314 -1.52 11.89 22.50
N ALA A 315 -1.96 11.34 21.38
CA ALA A 315 -1.69 11.80 20.04
C ALA A 315 -2.98 12.36 19.45
N LEU A 316 -3.05 13.69 19.32
CA LEU A 316 -4.05 14.42 18.53
C LEU A 316 -3.98 14.10 17.01
N TYR A 317 -3.32 13.01 16.62
CA TYR A 317 -3.02 12.65 15.25
C TYR A 317 -4.12 11.74 14.67
N ASP A 318 -4.83 12.29 13.70
CA ASP A 318 -5.55 11.58 12.63
C ASP A 318 -7.03 11.16 12.80
N GLN A 319 -7.82 11.85 13.64
CA GLN A 319 -9.28 11.73 13.52
C GLN A 319 -9.82 12.27 12.17
N ALA A 320 -9.12 13.23 11.56
CA ALA A 320 -9.54 13.89 10.32
C ALA A 320 -9.25 13.08 9.06
N GLY A 321 -8.07 12.44 8.96
CA GLY A 321 -7.77 11.54 7.84
C GLY A 321 -8.57 10.25 7.95
N ALA A 322 -8.71 9.66 9.15
CA ALA A 322 -9.60 8.53 9.36
C ALA A 322 -11.07 8.86 8.99
N ALA A 323 -11.59 10.03 9.38
CA ALA A 323 -12.93 10.47 8.97
C ALA A 323 -13.04 10.67 7.44
N LYS A 324 -12.02 11.25 6.80
CA LYS A 324 -11.98 11.43 5.34
C LYS A 324 -11.97 10.08 4.62
N PHE A 325 -11.20 9.12 5.14
CA PHE A 325 -11.14 7.76 4.62
C PHE A 325 -12.48 7.02 4.76
N ILE A 326 -13.13 7.09 5.92
CA ILE A 326 -14.44 6.46 6.09
C ILE A 326 -15.44 7.09 5.12
N ARG A 327 -15.43 8.42 4.96
CA ARG A 327 -16.32 9.13 4.01
C ARG A 327 -16.13 8.67 2.57
N SER A 328 -14.91 8.37 2.14
CA SER A 328 -14.64 7.91 0.78
C SER A 328 -14.98 6.43 0.54
N HIS A 329 -15.40 5.70 1.58
CA HIS A 329 -15.70 4.26 1.51
C HIS A 329 -17.12 3.90 1.99
N LEU A 330 -17.98 4.90 2.24
CA LEU A 330 -19.36 4.69 2.73
C LEU A 330 -20.15 3.72 1.84
N ASP A 331 -20.01 3.84 0.52
CA ASP A 331 -20.69 3.01 -0.48
C ASP A 331 -20.25 1.53 -0.47
N THR A 332 -19.11 1.22 0.14
CA THR A 332 -18.54 -0.14 0.23
C THR A 332 -18.63 -0.76 1.63
N MET A 333 -19.16 -0.01 2.61
CA MET A 333 -19.30 -0.47 3.98
C MET A 333 -20.43 -1.50 4.14
N ASN A 334 -20.23 -2.49 5.00
CA ASN A 334 -21.26 -3.47 5.37
C ASN A 334 -22.12 -3.02 6.57
N TYR A 335 -23.19 -3.77 6.86
CA TYR A 335 -24.13 -3.43 7.94
C TYR A 335 -23.44 -3.24 9.31
N GLN A 336 -22.48 -4.12 9.64
CA GLN A 336 -21.76 -4.08 10.92
C GLN A 336 -20.90 -2.82 11.05
N GLN A 337 -20.27 -2.39 9.95
CA GLN A 337 -19.48 -1.17 9.88
C GLN A 337 -20.35 0.08 10.07
N TYR A 338 -21.57 0.08 9.54
CA TYR A 338 -22.55 1.13 9.80
C TYR A 338 -23.07 1.14 11.24
N ILE A 339 -23.18 -0.01 11.90
CA ILE A 339 -23.48 -0.09 13.35
C ILE A 339 -22.33 0.56 14.16
N GLU A 340 -21.07 0.27 13.85
CA GLU A 340 -19.92 0.88 14.53
C GLU A 340 -19.85 2.39 14.26
N LEU A 341 -20.14 2.82 13.03
CA LEU A 341 -20.20 4.22 12.67
C LEU A 341 -21.31 4.97 13.41
N ALA A 342 -22.44 4.30 13.69
CA ALA A 342 -23.50 4.84 14.55
C ALA A 342 -23.00 5.09 15.99
N LYS A 343 -22.20 4.17 16.54
CA LYS A 343 -21.59 4.36 17.88
C LYS A 343 -20.64 5.56 17.89
N VAL A 344 -19.85 5.74 16.83
CA VAL A 344 -18.98 6.92 16.65
C VAL A 344 -19.79 8.22 16.60
N ALA A 345 -20.95 8.23 15.93
CA ALA A 345 -21.83 9.40 15.92
C ALA A 345 -22.34 9.77 17.32
N LEU A 346 -22.66 8.76 18.15
CA LEU A 346 -23.12 8.96 19.53
C LEU A 346 -22.03 9.49 20.46
N THR A 347 -20.77 9.14 20.20
CA THR A 347 -19.64 9.77 20.88
C THR A 347 -19.43 11.21 20.40
N GLY A 348 -20.42 11.88 19.78
CA GLY A 348 -20.37 13.31 19.48
C GLY A 348 -19.17 13.74 18.64
N ASN A 349 -18.60 12.81 17.85
CA ASN A 349 -17.42 13.08 17.04
C ASN A 349 -17.78 14.04 15.88
N ARG A 350 -17.46 15.33 16.06
CA ARG A 350 -17.76 16.39 15.09
C ARG A 350 -16.88 16.36 13.84
N VAL A 351 -15.76 15.65 13.89
CA VAL A 351 -14.85 15.49 12.75
C VAL A 351 -15.49 14.59 11.70
N MET A 352 -16.15 13.51 12.13
CA MET A 352 -16.89 12.61 11.25
C MET A 352 -18.30 13.12 10.92
N PHE A 353 -19.03 13.67 11.90
CA PHE A 353 -20.43 14.06 11.75
C PHE A 353 -20.69 15.53 12.09
N ASN A 354 -21.39 16.26 11.23
CA ASN A 354 -21.85 17.61 11.52
C ASN A 354 -23.32 17.78 11.07
N PRO A 355 -24.31 17.72 11.99
CA PRO A 355 -24.17 17.58 13.43
C PRO A 355 -23.83 16.15 13.88
N ALA A 356 -22.95 16.02 14.89
CA ALA A 356 -22.73 14.76 15.60
C ALA A 356 -23.80 14.54 16.67
N GLY A 357 -24.14 13.28 16.95
CA GLY A 357 -25.14 12.90 17.94
C GLY A 357 -26.14 11.86 17.42
N ALA A 358 -27.27 11.76 18.11
CA ALA A 358 -28.25 10.71 17.89
C ALA A 358 -28.82 10.71 16.46
N HIS A 359 -29.05 11.88 15.86
CA HIS A 359 -29.52 11.99 14.47
C HIS A 359 -28.61 11.24 13.49
N SER A 360 -27.30 11.52 13.51
CA SER A 360 -26.31 10.87 12.65
C SER A 360 -26.16 9.37 12.95
N ALA A 361 -26.34 8.98 14.21
CA ALA A 361 -26.31 7.58 14.62
C ALA A 361 -27.50 6.79 14.03
N PHE A 362 -28.71 7.34 14.11
CA PHE A 362 -29.90 6.73 13.52
C PHE A 362 -29.83 6.63 12.01
N TYR A 363 -29.21 7.61 11.34
CA TYR A 363 -28.98 7.55 9.90
C TYR A 363 -28.07 6.37 9.51
N CYS A 364 -26.98 6.16 10.26
CA CYS A 364 -26.10 5.00 10.04
C CYS A 364 -26.83 3.67 10.27
N LEU A 365 -27.64 3.57 11.34
CA LEU A 365 -28.42 2.36 11.61
C LEU A 365 -29.52 2.10 10.58
N ARG A 366 -30.08 3.14 9.96
CA ARG A 366 -31.00 2.98 8.82
C ARG A 366 -30.31 2.32 7.64
N ILE A 367 -29.08 2.74 7.32
CA ILE A 367 -28.30 2.12 6.24
C ILE A 367 -27.91 0.69 6.62
N ALA A 368 -27.50 0.45 7.87
CA ALA A 368 -27.22 -0.90 8.36
C ALA A 368 -28.43 -1.84 8.20
N MET A 369 -29.65 -1.35 8.48
CA MET A 369 -30.88 -2.14 8.28
C MET A 369 -31.11 -2.49 6.81
N ILE A 370 -30.83 -1.56 5.89
CA ILE A 370 -30.98 -1.79 4.43
C ILE A 370 -29.96 -2.83 3.94
N LEU A 371 -28.77 -2.87 4.55
CA LEU A 371 -27.68 -3.78 4.21
C LEU A 371 -27.76 -5.13 4.93
N ALA A 372 -28.73 -5.34 5.83
CA ALA A 372 -28.91 -6.62 6.51
C ALA A 372 -29.50 -7.65 5.52
N GLU A 373 -28.90 -8.83 5.47
CA GLU A 373 -29.26 -9.89 4.50
C GLU A 373 -30.05 -11.03 5.15
N ASN A 374 -30.21 -11.02 6.48
CA ASN A 374 -30.94 -12.05 7.22
C ASN A 374 -31.43 -11.55 8.60
N ASP A 375 -32.36 -12.30 9.18
CA ASP A 375 -33.02 -12.02 10.47
C ASP A 375 -32.03 -11.81 11.63
N GLU A 376 -30.90 -12.51 11.63
CA GLU A 376 -29.88 -12.37 12.68
C GLU A 376 -29.22 -10.99 12.62
N GLN A 377 -28.85 -10.54 11.42
CA GLN A 377 -28.26 -9.22 11.18
C GLN A 377 -29.27 -8.11 11.49
N GLU A 378 -30.52 -8.27 11.07
CA GLU A 378 -31.60 -7.33 11.43
C GLU A 378 -31.75 -7.19 12.94
N GLN A 379 -31.74 -8.31 13.66
CA GLN A 379 -31.87 -8.32 15.11
C GLN A 379 -30.70 -7.60 15.80
N GLN A 380 -29.49 -7.65 15.24
CA GLN A 380 -28.32 -6.89 15.72
C GLN A 380 -28.50 -5.37 15.53
N VAL A 381 -29.04 -4.94 14.38
CA VAL A 381 -29.35 -3.53 14.13
C VAL A 381 -30.46 -3.05 15.08
N ILE A 382 -31.53 -3.82 15.28
CA ILE A 382 -32.63 -3.52 16.21
C ILE A 382 -32.11 -3.36 17.65
N ASN A 383 -31.22 -4.24 18.09
CA ASN A 383 -30.64 -4.17 19.43
C ASN A 383 -29.77 -2.91 19.60
N SER A 384 -29.01 -2.54 18.57
CA SER A 384 -28.22 -1.31 18.56
C SER A 384 -29.13 -0.07 18.63
N CYS A 385 -30.24 -0.04 17.88
CA CYS A 385 -31.27 1.00 18.02
C CYS A 385 -31.78 1.10 19.47
N ARG A 386 -32.17 -0.02 20.08
CA ARG A 386 -32.67 -0.06 21.47
C ARG A 386 -31.68 0.53 22.48
N GLN A 387 -30.39 0.25 22.33
CA GLN A 387 -29.35 0.79 23.21
C GLN A 387 -29.28 2.33 23.14
N ILE A 388 -29.37 2.91 21.94
CA ILE A 388 -29.39 4.37 21.77
C ILE A 388 -30.61 4.99 22.46
N MET A 389 -31.78 4.35 22.31
CA MET A 389 -33.03 4.82 22.93
C MET A 389 -32.99 4.75 24.46
N GLY A 390 -32.27 3.79 25.03
CA GLY A 390 -32.06 3.71 26.47
C GLY A 390 -31.27 4.90 27.05
N HIS A 391 -30.46 5.56 26.22
CA HIS A 391 -29.60 6.68 26.64
C HIS A 391 -30.19 8.08 26.37
N TYR A 392 -31.13 8.22 25.43
CA TYR A 392 -31.74 9.51 25.07
C TYR A 392 -33.27 9.45 25.19
N SER A 393 -33.88 10.37 25.95
CA SER A 393 -35.34 10.43 26.03
C SER A 393 -35.96 10.84 24.69
N TYR A 394 -37.15 10.31 24.38
CA TYR A 394 -37.92 10.64 23.17
C TYR A 394 -37.99 12.15 22.86
N ASN A 395 -38.18 12.96 23.91
CA ASN A 395 -38.27 14.42 23.80
C ASN A 395 -36.92 15.09 23.45
N GLN A 396 -35.79 14.50 23.84
CA GLN A 396 -34.46 15.00 23.47
C GLN A 396 -34.11 14.68 22.00
N LEU A 397 -34.60 13.55 21.47
CA LEU A 397 -34.44 13.19 20.06
C LEU A 397 -35.33 14.05 19.13
N LYS A 398 -36.51 14.45 19.61
CA LYS A 398 -37.47 15.31 18.88
C LYS A 398 -36.93 16.70 18.54
N ILE A 399 -35.96 17.22 19.32
CA ILE A 399 -35.35 18.55 19.13
C ILE A 399 -34.30 18.56 17.99
N GLN A 400 -33.81 17.39 17.55
CA GLN A 400 -32.70 17.26 16.57
C GLN A 400 -33.15 17.07 15.10
N ASP A 401 -34.35 17.55 14.74
CA ASP A 401 -34.88 17.59 13.36
C ASP A 401 -34.76 16.27 12.56
N VAL A 402 -35.08 15.15 13.21
CA VAL A 402 -35.13 13.81 12.59
C VAL A 402 -36.36 13.72 11.65
N ASP A 403 -36.23 13.09 10.48
CA ASP A 403 -37.31 12.87 9.50
C ASP A 403 -38.65 12.45 10.14
N ASP A 404 -39.74 13.16 9.81
CA ASP A 404 -41.07 12.96 10.40
C ASP A 404 -41.67 11.56 10.11
N ASN A 405 -41.28 10.91 9.02
CA ASN A 405 -41.69 9.51 8.75
C ASN A 405 -40.99 8.52 9.67
N LEU A 406 -39.71 8.79 10.00
CA LEU A 406 -38.96 8.00 10.96
C LEU A 406 -39.53 8.21 12.36
N LYS A 407 -39.86 9.47 12.72
CA LYS A 407 -40.53 9.82 13.99
C LYS A 407 -41.87 9.11 14.14
N GLN A 408 -42.70 9.05 13.10
CA GLN A 408 -44.05 8.46 13.17
C GLN A 408 -44.02 6.93 13.23
N THR A 409 -43.14 6.30 12.46
CA THR A 409 -42.91 4.84 12.52
C THR A 409 -42.37 4.41 13.88
N TYR A 410 -41.46 5.22 14.44
CA TYR A 410 -40.82 4.99 15.72
C TYR A 410 -41.74 5.27 16.93
N SER A 411 -42.56 6.32 16.89
CA SER A 411 -43.57 6.60 17.94
C SER A 411 -44.61 5.46 18.02
N THR A 412 -44.96 4.88 16.87
CA THR A 412 -45.90 3.75 16.79
C THR A 412 -45.27 2.43 17.24
N LEU A 413 -43.96 2.25 17.06
CA LEU A 413 -43.19 1.12 17.59
C LEU A 413 -43.14 1.18 19.13
N MET A 414 -42.85 2.36 19.69
CA MET A 414 -42.72 2.60 21.14
C MET A 414 -44.04 2.48 21.90
N GLU A 415 -45.17 2.92 21.32
CA GLU A 415 -46.50 2.73 21.94
C GLU A 415 -46.94 1.26 21.99
N LYS A 416 -46.36 0.39 21.16
CA LYS A 416 -46.85 -0.99 20.95
C LYS A 416 -45.90 -2.07 21.44
N THR A 417 -44.62 -1.77 21.65
CA THR A 417 -43.68 -2.66 22.38
C THR A 417 -43.91 -2.65 23.89
N ALA A 418 -44.75 -1.75 24.41
CA ALA A 418 -45.18 -1.75 25.81
C ALA A 418 -46.24 -2.83 26.12
N THR A 419 -46.79 -3.53 25.12
CA THR A 419 -47.79 -4.59 25.30
C THR A 419 -47.41 -5.84 24.52
N ASP A 420 -47.02 -6.89 25.24
CA ASP A 420 -46.62 -8.22 24.72
C ASP A 420 -47.76 -8.95 23.99
N ASP A 421 -47.87 -8.76 22.67
CA ASP A 421 -48.81 -9.52 21.85
C ASP A 421 -48.15 -10.01 20.54
N LYS A 422 -47.78 -11.28 20.52
CA LYS A 422 -47.00 -11.95 19.45
C LYS A 422 -47.72 -11.96 18.10
N GLU A 423 -49.05 -11.95 18.07
CA GLU A 423 -49.82 -12.00 16.81
C GLU A 423 -49.79 -10.65 16.07
N LYS A 424 -49.54 -9.55 16.80
CA LYS A 424 -49.35 -8.21 16.22
C LYS A 424 -47.93 -7.99 15.72
N ILE A 425 -46.93 -8.66 16.27
CA ILE A 425 -45.54 -8.65 15.78
C ILE A 425 -45.47 -9.22 14.36
N ALA A 426 -46.20 -10.32 14.08
CA ALA A 426 -46.29 -10.88 12.73
C ALA A 426 -46.89 -9.90 11.70
N LYS A 427 -47.89 -9.09 12.09
CA LYS A 427 -48.48 -8.04 11.23
C LYS A 427 -47.56 -6.82 11.03
N ILE A 428 -46.62 -6.60 11.94
CA ILE A 428 -45.60 -5.54 11.82
C ILE A 428 -44.54 -5.95 10.81
N THR A 429 -44.10 -7.22 10.83
CA THR A 429 -43.19 -7.78 9.81
C THR A 429 -43.80 -7.68 8.40
N THR A 430 -45.08 -7.98 8.24
CA THR A 430 -45.78 -7.85 6.94
C THR A 430 -45.84 -6.41 6.43
N ARG A 431 -45.98 -5.40 7.31
CA ARG A 431 -46.02 -3.97 6.92
C ARG A 431 -44.64 -3.34 6.71
N PHE A 432 -43.60 -3.95 7.25
CA PHE A 432 -42.21 -3.59 6.95
C PHE A 432 -41.83 -4.03 5.53
N GLU A 433 -42.33 -5.18 5.09
CA GLU A 433 -42.29 -5.60 3.67
C GLU A 433 -43.12 -4.67 2.76
N ASP A 434 -44.30 -4.18 3.17
CA ASP A 434 -45.03 -3.15 2.40
C ASP A 434 -44.25 -1.81 2.25
N LEU A 435 -43.37 -1.49 3.22
CA LEU A 435 -42.55 -0.28 3.21
C LEU A 435 -41.36 -0.41 2.24
N LYS A 436 -40.81 -1.62 2.12
CA LYS A 436 -39.79 -2.02 1.14
C LYS A 436 -40.30 -1.83 -0.30
N GLU A 437 -41.59 -2.06 -0.55
CA GLU A 437 -42.22 -1.86 -1.86
C GLU A 437 -42.53 -0.37 -2.21
N ASN A 438 -42.57 0.53 -1.23
CA ASN A 438 -42.94 1.94 -1.43
C ASN A 438 -41.75 2.93 -1.31
N LEU A 439 -40.56 2.44 -0.96
CA LEU A 439 -39.30 3.18 -0.98
C LEU A 439 -38.87 3.49 -2.43
N GLY A 440 -39.25 4.68 -2.92
CA GLY A 440 -38.89 5.18 -4.26
C GLY A 440 -39.83 6.21 -4.87
N LYS A 441 -40.98 6.51 -4.21
CA LYS A 441 -42.03 7.37 -4.80
C LYS A 441 -42.11 8.81 -4.29
N THR A 442 -41.30 9.23 -3.33
CA THR A 442 -41.30 10.61 -2.84
C THR A 442 -40.01 11.32 -3.23
N ALA A 443 -40.15 12.30 -4.12
CA ALA A 443 -39.07 13.19 -4.52
C ALA A 443 -38.53 13.94 -3.28
N PRO A 444 -37.20 14.04 -3.11
CA PRO A 444 -36.63 14.79 -2.00
C PRO A 444 -36.93 16.29 -2.12
N SER A 445 -37.07 16.99 -1.00
CA SER A 445 -37.36 18.44 -0.99
C SER A 445 -36.22 19.26 -1.61
N SER A 446 -36.50 20.50 -2.04
CA SER A 446 -35.54 21.35 -2.78
C SER A 446 -34.28 21.74 -1.99
N GLN A 447 -34.33 21.75 -0.66
CA GLN A 447 -33.15 21.89 0.21
C GLN A 447 -32.27 20.62 0.25
N PHE A 448 -32.85 19.48 -0.15
CA PHE A 448 -32.24 18.17 -0.19
C PHE A 448 -31.44 17.94 -1.49
N SER A 449 -31.86 18.56 -2.60
CA SER A 449 -31.15 18.50 -3.89
C SER A 449 -29.78 19.21 -3.86
N SER A 450 -29.60 20.24 -3.02
CA SER A 450 -28.35 20.99 -2.94
C SER A 450 -27.26 20.28 -2.11
N VAL A 451 -27.65 19.41 -1.17
CA VAL A 451 -26.71 18.62 -0.33
C VAL A 451 -26.33 17.30 -1.01
N LEU A 452 -27.21 16.74 -1.84
CA LEU A 452 -26.99 15.52 -2.63
C LEU A 452 -26.46 15.75 -4.05
N GLY A 453 -26.05 16.97 -4.42
CA GLY A 453 -25.38 17.22 -5.72
C GLY A 453 -24.12 16.38 -5.96
N ILE A 454 -23.64 15.67 -4.93
CA ILE A 454 -22.49 14.77 -4.95
C ILE A 454 -22.91 13.29 -5.18
N PHE A 455 -24.21 12.95 -5.09
CA PHE A 455 -24.71 11.56 -5.07
C PHE A 455 -25.75 11.21 -6.15
N ALA A 456 -26.00 12.08 -7.14
CA ALA A 456 -26.85 11.68 -8.27
C ALA A 456 -26.07 10.82 -9.28
N PRO A 457 -26.46 9.56 -9.57
CA PRO A 457 -25.89 8.82 -10.68
C PRO A 457 -26.32 9.48 -12.00
N LYS A 458 -25.38 9.71 -12.91
CA LYS A 458 -25.71 10.03 -14.32
C LYS A 458 -26.49 8.84 -14.88
N SER A 459 -27.81 8.97 -15.00
CA SER A 459 -28.66 7.96 -15.62
C SER A 459 -28.23 7.79 -17.09
N ARG A 460 -27.57 6.67 -17.39
CA ARG A 460 -27.60 6.10 -18.73
C ARG A 460 -28.99 5.53 -18.94
N THR A 461 -29.80 6.17 -19.78
CA THR A 461 -30.71 5.55 -20.77
C THR A 461 -31.62 6.62 -21.36
N SER A 462 -31.59 6.75 -22.69
CA SER A 462 -32.83 6.86 -23.48
C SER A 462 -32.49 6.44 -24.91
N ASP A 463 -32.85 5.21 -25.25
CA ASP A 463 -33.22 4.87 -26.62
C ASP A 463 -34.65 5.41 -26.87
N HIS A 464 -34.85 5.95 -28.08
CA HIS A 464 -36.04 5.93 -28.95
C HIS A 464 -37.43 5.84 -28.27
N ALA A 465 -38.45 6.68 -28.55
CA ALA A 465 -38.87 7.37 -29.77
C ALA A 465 -40.07 8.31 -29.41
N PRO A 466 -40.94 8.73 -30.36
CA PRO A 466 -40.76 9.59 -31.52
C PRO A 466 -41.50 10.93 -31.33
N GLN A 467 -41.02 12.03 -31.92
CA GLN A 467 -41.83 13.25 -32.04
C GLN A 467 -42.18 13.55 -33.50
N SER A 468 -43.49 13.61 -33.68
CA SER A 468 -44.24 14.00 -34.85
C SER A 468 -43.89 15.39 -35.36
N LEU A 469 -43.81 15.48 -36.69
CA LEU A 469 -43.98 16.68 -37.49
C LEU A 469 -45.26 17.46 -37.08
N HIS A 470 -45.15 18.75 -36.77
CA HIS A 470 -45.68 19.84 -37.62
C HIS A 470 -45.54 21.24 -36.98
N ASN A 471 -44.97 22.13 -37.80
CA ASN A 471 -45.36 23.52 -38.10
C ASN A 471 -45.44 24.62 -37.02
N GLY A 472 -44.78 25.74 -37.36
CA GLY A 472 -45.30 27.09 -37.15
C GLY A 472 -44.31 28.06 -36.49
N LEU A 473 -43.43 28.70 -37.27
CA LEU A 473 -43.55 30.13 -37.65
C LEU A 473 -43.56 31.12 -36.46
N ASN A 474 -42.45 31.84 -36.22
CA ASN A 474 -42.24 33.17 -36.81
C ASN A 474 -41.09 33.95 -36.11
N LYS A 475 -40.31 34.61 -36.99
CA LYS A 475 -39.33 35.69 -36.80
C LYS A 475 -37.94 35.34 -36.28
#